data_AF-A0A9X2KUN8-F1
#
_entry.id   AF-A0A9X2KUN8-F1
#
_cell.length_a   1.000
_cell.length_b   1.000
_cell.length_c   1.000
_cell.angle_alpha   90.00
_cell.angle_beta   90.00
_cell.angle_gamma   90.00
#
_symmetry.space_group_name_H-M   'P 1'
#
loop_
_entity.id
_entity.type
_entity.pdbx_description
1 polymer ?
#
loop_
_entity_poly.entity_id
_entity_poly.type
_entity_poly.pdbx_seq_one_letter_code
_entity_poly.pdbx_strand_id
1 'polypeptide(L)'
;MKLSTCVKTSVLGVALVASSSVMAKECSDIQWKDSVLNEYPNIAQACQGVVEMNGREYVELDAKYVRSAGDQARLQFKHQDGSYGDTYQTKNLPEDFQINIDGRQRSIHALTRGSTLELFIPTDRFALVASVDEMPMEQEMMEEEPAYTALPSTASNVTLYALLGSLACSLALGLTVLRRKLRV
;
A
#
# COMPACT_ATOMS: atom_id res chain seq x y z
N MET A 1 -4.28 -72.83 -16.72
CA MET A 1 -4.63 -71.63 -17.52
C MET A 1 -5.77 -70.88 -16.83
N LYS A 2 -5.48 -69.70 -16.29
CA LYS A 2 -6.43 -68.61 -15.98
C LYS A 2 -5.58 -67.34 -15.82
N LEU A 3 -5.87 -66.33 -16.64
CA LEU A 3 -5.16 -65.06 -16.71
C LEU A 3 -5.33 -64.26 -15.42
N SER A 4 -4.31 -63.52 -15.00
CA SER A 4 -4.51 -62.36 -14.13
C SER A 4 -3.51 -61.26 -14.46
N THR A 5 -3.93 -60.37 -15.34
CA THR A 5 -3.29 -59.10 -15.69
C THR A 5 -3.43 -58.12 -14.51
N CYS A 6 -2.34 -57.47 -14.09
CA CYS A 6 -2.40 -56.27 -13.24
C CYS A 6 -1.39 -55.24 -13.75
N VAL A 7 -1.88 -54.37 -14.63
CA VAL A 7 -1.26 -53.07 -14.94
C VAL A 7 -1.50 -52.14 -13.75
N LYS A 8 -0.46 -51.55 -13.16
CA LYS A 8 -0.58 -50.31 -12.37
C LYS A 8 0.63 -49.40 -12.57
N THR A 9 0.56 -48.67 -13.69
CA THR A 9 0.94 -47.26 -13.92
C THR A 9 1.74 -46.54 -12.82
N SER A 10 2.98 -46.17 -13.15
CA SER A 10 3.71 -45.07 -12.53
C SER A 10 2.96 -43.75 -12.70
N VAL A 11 2.71 -43.04 -11.60
CA VAL A 11 2.37 -41.62 -11.63
C VAL A 11 3.63 -40.85 -11.22
N LEU A 12 4.37 -40.35 -12.21
CA LEU A 12 5.34 -39.28 -11.98
C LEU A 12 4.53 -37.98 -11.82
N GLY A 13 4.32 -37.56 -10.57
CA GLY A 13 3.79 -36.23 -10.28
C GLY A 13 4.89 -35.19 -10.46
N VAL A 14 4.89 -34.47 -11.58
CA VAL A 14 5.69 -33.25 -11.74
C VAL A 14 4.92 -32.13 -11.04
N ALA A 15 5.38 -31.74 -9.86
CA ALA A 15 4.91 -30.52 -9.21
C ALA A 15 5.50 -29.31 -9.96
N LEU A 16 4.67 -28.66 -10.77
CA LEU A 16 4.98 -27.35 -11.34
C LEU A 16 4.90 -26.33 -10.21
N VAL A 17 6.06 -25.91 -9.69
CA VAL A 17 6.16 -24.75 -8.81
C VAL A 17 5.90 -23.51 -9.67
N ALA A 18 4.68 -22.98 -9.58
CA ALA A 18 4.35 -21.69 -10.17
C ALA A 18 5.19 -20.61 -9.45
N SER A 19 6.21 -20.09 -10.14
CA SER A 19 6.94 -18.92 -9.67
C SER A 19 6.04 -17.71 -9.90
N SER A 20 5.51 -17.13 -8.82
CA SER A 20 4.80 -15.86 -8.88
C SER A 20 5.81 -14.75 -9.15
N SER A 21 6.02 -14.42 -10.42
CA SER A 21 6.66 -13.16 -10.80
C SER A 21 5.68 -12.03 -10.45
N VAL A 22 5.90 -11.38 -9.31
CA VAL A 22 5.37 -10.04 -9.08
C VAL A 22 5.84 -9.20 -10.27
N MET A 23 4.91 -8.78 -11.12
CA MET A 23 5.21 -7.91 -12.25
C MET A 23 5.73 -6.59 -11.66
N ALA A 24 7.03 -6.33 -11.79
CA ALA A 24 7.57 -5.01 -11.43
C ALA A 24 6.91 -3.98 -12.35
N LYS A 25 6.32 -2.94 -11.77
CA LYS A 25 5.68 -1.85 -12.50
C LYS A 25 6.74 -1.11 -13.32
N GLU A 26 6.50 -0.89 -14.61
CA GLU A 26 7.46 -0.16 -15.47
C GLU A 26 7.14 1.34 -15.49
N CYS A 27 8.13 2.16 -15.81
CA CYS A 27 7.99 3.62 -15.93
C CYS A 27 6.88 4.07 -16.90
N SER A 28 6.57 3.26 -17.92
CA SER A 28 5.51 3.51 -18.89
C SER A 28 4.10 3.41 -18.31
N ASP A 29 3.94 2.66 -17.21
CA ASP A 29 2.64 2.30 -16.65
C ASP A 29 2.20 3.24 -15.51
N ILE A 30 3.02 4.25 -15.20
CA ILE A 30 2.77 5.23 -14.17
C ILE A 30 1.70 6.22 -14.66
N GLN A 31 0.61 6.31 -13.90
CA GLN A 31 -0.39 7.35 -14.10
C GLN A 31 -0.04 8.57 -13.24
N TRP A 32 0.65 9.53 -13.83
CA TRP A 32 1.01 10.77 -13.16
C TRP A 32 -0.20 11.65 -12.90
N LYS A 33 -0.33 12.19 -11.68
CA LYS A 33 -1.31 13.24 -11.40
C LYS A 33 -0.87 14.56 -12.03
N ASP A 34 -1.85 15.38 -12.41
CA ASP A 34 -1.62 16.74 -12.96
C ASP A 34 -0.78 17.61 -12.01
N SER A 35 -0.93 17.43 -10.69
CA SER A 35 -0.12 18.11 -9.68
C SER A 35 1.39 17.89 -9.87
N VAL A 36 1.80 16.69 -10.30
CA VAL A 36 3.19 16.34 -10.55
C VAL A 36 3.66 16.93 -11.88
N LEU A 37 2.84 16.78 -12.92
CA LEU A 37 3.17 17.28 -14.26
C LEU A 37 3.21 18.81 -14.33
N ASN A 38 2.40 19.51 -13.53
CA ASN A 38 2.44 20.96 -13.45
C ASN A 38 3.73 21.48 -12.80
N GLU A 39 4.30 20.72 -11.86
CA GLU A 39 5.57 21.07 -11.20
C GLU A 39 6.77 20.71 -12.08
N TYR A 40 6.74 19.53 -12.71
CA TYR A 40 7.80 19.05 -13.58
C TYR A 40 7.22 18.27 -14.78
N PRO A 41 6.92 18.95 -15.91
CA PRO A 41 6.23 18.33 -17.06
C PRO A 41 6.96 17.15 -17.70
N ASN A 42 8.29 17.13 -17.61
CA ASN A 42 9.14 16.11 -18.24
C ASN A 42 9.52 14.98 -17.27
N ILE A 43 8.83 14.83 -16.13
CA ILE A 43 9.17 13.81 -15.11
C ILE A 43 9.20 12.38 -15.66
N ALA A 44 8.33 12.07 -16.62
CA ALA A 44 8.29 10.74 -17.23
C ALA A 44 9.61 10.36 -17.92
N GLN A 45 10.34 11.34 -18.48
CA GLN A 45 11.64 11.11 -19.13
C GLN A 45 12.74 10.85 -18.10
N ALA A 46 12.55 11.29 -16.86
CA ALA A 46 13.51 11.15 -15.77
C ALA A 46 13.34 9.86 -14.96
N CYS A 47 12.24 9.13 -15.16
CA CYS A 47 11.95 7.87 -14.45
C CYS A 47 13.04 6.83 -14.71
N GLN A 48 13.74 6.43 -13.64
CA GLN A 48 14.74 5.35 -13.68
C GLN A 48 14.13 4.00 -13.28
N GLY A 49 13.13 4.03 -12.39
CA GLY A 49 12.44 2.83 -11.92
C GLY A 49 11.20 3.17 -11.11
N VAL A 50 10.42 2.13 -10.78
CA VAL A 50 9.28 2.22 -9.88
C VAL A 50 9.51 1.26 -8.72
N VAL A 51 9.37 1.77 -7.52
CA VAL A 51 9.49 1.00 -6.28
C VAL A 51 8.19 1.12 -5.49
N GLU A 52 7.70 -0.01 -4.99
CA GLU A 52 6.58 -0.02 -4.06
C GLU A 52 7.14 -0.06 -2.64
N MET A 53 6.77 0.93 -1.82
CA MET A 53 7.25 1.08 -0.46
C MET A 53 6.08 1.43 0.45
N ASN A 54 5.85 0.61 1.49
CA ASN A 54 4.71 0.78 2.42
C ASN A 54 3.34 0.84 1.72
N GLY A 55 3.15 0.04 0.66
CA GLY A 55 1.92 0.01 -0.14
C GLY A 55 1.68 1.27 -0.99
N ARG A 56 2.69 2.14 -1.13
CA ARG A 56 2.66 3.31 -2.00
C ARG A 56 3.70 3.19 -3.10
N GLU A 57 3.32 3.61 -4.30
CA GLU A 57 4.22 3.65 -5.45
C GLU A 57 5.08 4.93 -5.41
N TYR A 58 6.39 4.74 -5.57
CA TYR A 58 7.34 5.82 -5.75
C TYR A 58 8.12 5.59 -7.03
N VAL A 59 8.53 6.70 -7.62
CA VAL A 59 9.32 6.74 -8.83
C VAL A 59 10.73 7.11 -8.44
N GLU A 60 11.67 6.23 -8.78
CA GLU A 60 13.09 6.43 -8.60
C GLU A 60 13.60 7.36 -9.70
N LEU A 61 14.33 8.39 -9.27
CA LEU A 61 14.91 9.42 -10.11
C LEU A 61 16.37 9.63 -9.75
N ASP A 62 17.22 9.65 -10.77
CA ASP A 62 18.59 10.12 -10.67
C ASP A 62 18.60 11.65 -10.85
N ALA A 63 19.24 12.38 -9.93
CA ALA A 63 19.42 13.82 -10.07
C ALA A 63 20.88 14.24 -9.87
N LYS A 64 21.30 15.28 -10.58
CA LYS A 64 22.59 15.94 -10.38
C LYS A 64 22.42 17.19 -9.55
N TYR A 65 23.17 17.27 -8.45
CA TYR A 65 23.21 18.45 -7.61
C TYR A 65 23.97 19.60 -8.28
N VAL A 66 23.32 20.76 -8.42
CA VAL A 66 23.94 21.97 -9.03
C VAL A 66 24.48 22.92 -7.95
N ARG A 67 23.62 23.31 -7.00
CA ARG A 67 23.95 24.18 -5.86
C ARG A 67 22.75 24.29 -4.91
N SER A 68 22.99 24.73 -3.68
CA SER A 68 21.96 25.21 -2.76
C SER A 68 22.05 26.72 -2.55
N ALA A 69 20.96 27.32 -2.13
CA ALA A 69 20.86 28.70 -1.66
C ALA A 69 19.74 28.79 -0.62
N GLY A 70 20.10 29.04 0.64
CA GLY A 70 19.12 28.96 1.75
C GLY A 70 18.53 27.55 1.87
N ASP A 71 17.20 27.50 1.97
CA ASP A 71 16.34 26.32 2.05
C ASP A 71 16.02 25.70 0.67
N GLN A 72 16.72 26.12 -0.39
CA GLN A 72 16.49 25.68 -1.76
C GLN A 72 17.71 24.97 -2.33
N ALA A 73 17.46 23.88 -3.05
CA ALA A 73 18.43 23.16 -3.84
C ALA A 73 18.07 23.25 -5.32
N ARG A 74 19.10 23.31 -6.17
CA ARG A 74 18.97 23.23 -7.63
C ARG A 74 19.46 21.89 -8.10
N LEU A 75 18.58 21.18 -8.80
CA LEU A 75 18.77 19.81 -9.24
C LEU A 75 18.54 19.73 -10.76
N GLN A 76 19.25 18.84 -11.43
CA GLN A 76 18.94 18.45 -12.80
C GLN A 76 18.65 16.97 -12.82
N PHE A 77 17.43 16.59 -13.17
CA PHE A 77 17.05 15.19 -13.28
C PHE A 77 17.67 14.58 -14.53
N LYS A 78 18.21 13.38 -14.37
CA LYS A 78 18.79 12.60 -15.46
C LYS A 78 17.67 11.90 -16.21
N HIS A 79 17.70 12.02 -17.53
CA HIS A 79 16.77 11.34 -18.40
C HIS A 79 17.24 9.91 -18.71
N GLN A 80 16.33 9.08 -19.20
CA GLN A 80 16.62 7.70 -19.63
C GLN A 80 17.66 7.62 -20.77
N ASP A 81 17.80 8.68 -21.58
CA ASP A 81 18.83 8.78 -22.62
C ASP A 81 20.22 9.19 -22.09
N GLY A 82 20.33 9.43 -20.77
CA GLY A 82 21.54 9.88 -20.08
C GLY A 82 21.79 11.38 -20.13
N SER A 83 20.94 12.15 -20.82
CA SER A 83 20.95 13.62 -20.78
C SER A 83 20.40 14.14 -19.45
N TYR A 84 20.53 15.44 -19.22
CA TYR A 84 19.97 16.11 -18.05
C TYR A 84 18.92 17.11 -18.49
N GLY A 85 17.78 17.11 -17.81
CA GLY A 85 16.71 18.07 -18.04
C GLY A 85 17.00 19.46 -17.50
N ASP A 86 15.94 20.28 -17.53
CA ASP A 86 15.97 21.63 -16.98
C ASP A 86 16.33 21.64 -15.49
N THR A 87 16.95 22.73 -15.04
CA THR A 87 17.26 22.91 -13.62
C THR A 87 15.98 23.14 -12.84
N TYR A 88 15.60 22.16 -12.03
CA TYR A 88 14.55 22.29 -11.05
C TYR A 88 15.08 22.96 -9.79
N GLN A 89 14.30 23.89 -9.23
CA GLN A 89 14.58 24.54 -7.96
C GLN A 89 13.54 24.08 -6.95
N THR A 90 14.00 23.47 -5.85
CA THR A 90 13.10 23.05 -4.76
C THR A 90 12.48 24.27 -4.10
N LYS A 91 11.23 24.12 -3.62
CA LYS A 91 10.50 25.21 -2.96
C LYS A 91 10.94 25.42 -1.52
N ASN A 92 10.68 24.42 -0.68
CA ASN A 92 11.04 24.40 0.74
C ASN A 92 11.69 23.05 1.04
N LEU A 93 13.00 23.05 1.24
CA LEU A 93 13.71 21.85 1.65
C LEU A 93 13.99 21.93 3.16
N PRO A 94 13.67 20.89 3.95
CA PRO A 94 14.03 20.87 5.36
C PRO A 94 15.55 21.05 5.55
N GLU A 95 15.97 21.80 6.56
CA GLU A 95 17.41 22.04 6.81
C GLU A 95 18.18 20.75 7.11
N ASP A 96 17.50 19.78 7.71
CA ASP A 96 18.02 18.47 8.08
C ASP A 96 17.86 17.42 6.97
N PHE A 97 17.35 17.79 5.78
CA PHE A 97 17.13 16.87 4.67
C PHE A 97 18.40 16.09 4.31
N GLN A 98 18.38 14.79 4.61
CA GLN A 98 19.45 13.85 4.31
C GLN A 98 19.13 13.09 3.03
N ILE A 99 20.16 12.85 2.23
CA ILE A 99 20.08 11.99 1.06
C ILE A 99 21.09 10.86 1.13
N ASN A 100 20.65 9.68 0.70
CA ASN A 100 21.53 8.55 0.57
C ASN A 100 22.42 8.73 -0.67
N ILE A 101 23.73 8.78 -0.44
CA ILE A 101 24.75 8.78 -1.50
C ILE A 101 25.75 7.68 -1.16
N ASP A 102 25.89 6.71 -2.06
CA ASP A 102 26.79 5.56 -1.91
C ASP A 102 26.57 4.79 -0.58
N GLY A 103 25.31 4.65 -0.15
CA GLY A 103 24.94 3.97 1.09
C GLY A 103 25.18 4.78 2.36
N ARG A 104 25.42 6.09 2.25
CA ARG A 104 25.62 7.00 3.39
C ARG A 104 24.65 8.17 3.32
N GLN A 105 23.95 8.43 4.42
CA GLN A 105 23.17 9.65 4.58
C GLN A 105 24.10 10.87 4.63
N ARG A 106 23.79 11.87 3.81
CA ARG A 106 24.52 13.13 3.70
C ARG A 106 23.53 14.28 3.59
N SER A 107 23.83 15.40 4.26
CA SER A 107 23.05 16.62 4.06
C SER A 107 23.23 17.11 2.63
N ILE A 108 22.12 17.45 1.99
CA ILE A 108 22.11 18.01 0.63
C ILE A 108 22.94 19.30 0.52
N HIS A 109 23.04 20.07 1.60
CA HIS A 109 23.80 21.32 1.66
C HIS A 109 25.32 21.09 1.74
N ALA A 110 25.74 19.92 2.20
CA ALA A 110 27.15 19.53 2.29
C ALA A 110 27.69 18.89 1.00
N LEU A 111 26.86 18.79 -0.04
CA LEU A 111 27.22 18.12 -1.28
C LEU A 111 28.10 19.00 -2.17
N THR A 112 29.04 18.34 -2.84
CA THR A 112 29.82 18.97 -3.89
C THR A 112 28.98 19.09 -5.16
N ARG A 113 29.11 20.22 -5.88
CA ARG A 113 28.48 20.38 -7.20
C ARG A 113 28.82 19.19 -8.10
N GLY A 114 27.79 18.66 -8.76
CA GLY A 114 27.90 17.53 -9.67
C GLY A 114 27.70 16.16 -9.04
N SER A 115 27.48 16.08 -7.72
CA SER A 115 27.12 14.82 -7.06
C SER A 115 25.82 14.27 -7.63
N THR A 116 25.78 12.96 -7.87
CA THR A 116 24.57 12.23 -8.28
C THR A 116 23.79 11.82 -7.03
N LEU A 117 22.49 11.97 -7.12
CA LEU A 117 21.51 11.81 -6.06
C LEU A 117 20.47 10.79 -6.50
N GLU A 118 20.15 9.85 -5.64
CA GLU A 118 19.01 8.95 -5.80
C GLU A 118 17.82 9.53 -5.02
N LEU A 119 16.73 9.81 -5.71
CA LEU A 119 15.54 10.45 -5.15
C LEU A 119 14.30 9.63 -5.48
N PHE A 120 13.34 9.62 -4.55
CA PHE A 120 12.05 8.99 -4.73
C PHE A 120 10.96 10.05 -4.75
N ILE A 121 10.08 10.01 -5.75
CA ILE A 121 8.93 10.91 -5.85
C ILE A 121 7.65 10.08 -5.87
N PRO A 122 6.67 10.36 -5.00
CA PRO A 122 5.39 9.67 -5.05
C PRO A 122 4.56 10.10 -6.27
N THR A 123 3.73 9.20 -6.78
CA THR A 123 2.97 9.42 -8.04
C THR A 123 1.83 10.44 -7.90
N ASP A 124 1.43 10.78 -6.68
CA ASP A 124 0.32 11.68 -6.37
C ASP A 124 0.71 13.15 -6.14
N ARG A 125 1.98 13.41 -5.78
CA ARG A 125 2.48 14.76 -5.47
C ARG A 125 3.97 14.89 -5.75
N PHE A 126 4.40 16.05 -6.24
CA PHE A 126 5.81 16.31 -6.44
C PHE A 126 6.46 16.65 -5.09
N ALA A 127 7.06 15.65 -4.45
CA ALA A 127 7.80 15.78 -3.19
C ALA A 127 9.08 14.94 -3.26
N LEU A 128 10.21 15.53 -2.86
CA LEU A 128 11.49 14.81 -2.82
C LEU A 128 11.56 13.96 -1.56
N VAL A 129 11.74 12.66 -1.72
CA VAL A 129 11.99 11.71 -0.62
C VAL A 129 13.37 11.11 -0.84
N ALA A 130 14.25 11.25 0.15
CA ALA A 130 15.67 10.94 -0.02
C ALA A 130 16.17 9.72 0.75
N SER A 131 15.38 9.23 1.71
CA SER A 131 15.48 7.86 2.21
C SER A 131 14.14 7.43 2.81
N VAL A 132 13.84 6.14 2.69
CA VAL A 132 12.54 5.57 3.03
C VAL A 132 12.39 5.30 4.53
N ASP A 133 13.51 5.26 5.27
CA ASP A 133 13.54 5.11 6.73
C ASP A 133 13.06 6.38 7.47
N GLU A 134 13.15 7.54 6.82
CA GLU A 134 12.79 8.86 7.36
C GLU A 134 11.67 9.52 6.58
N MET A 135 10.79 8.73 5.98
CA MET A 135 9.43 9.24 5.95
C MET A 135 9.09 9.51 7.41
N PRO A 136 8.66 10.73 7.81
CA PRO A 136 7.70 10.76 8.88
C PRO A 136 6.70 9.70 8.42
N MET A 137 6.48 8.67 9.23
CA MET A 137 5.13 8.20 9.34
C MET A 137 4.38 9.51 9.57
N GLU A 138 3.87 10.09 8.47
CA GLU A 138 2.78 11.02 8.45
C GLU A 138 1.92 10.39 9.48
N GLN A 139 1.97 10.96 10.70
CA GLN A 139 1.48 10.28 11.88
C GLN A 139 0.16 9.76 11.40
N GLU A 140 0.06 8.44 11.22
CA GLU A 140 -1.22 7.85 10.95
C GLU A 140 -1.95 8.39 12.16
N MET A 141 -2.84 9.32 11.86
CA MET A 141 -3.55 10.12 12.81
C MET A 141 -4.29 9.05 13.60
N MET A 142 -3.62 8.57 14.64
CA MET A 142 -4.21 7.77 15.65
C MET A 142 -5.04 8.79 16.39
N GLU A 143 -6.34 8.49 16.44
CA GLU A 143 -7.47 9.35 16.76
C GLU A 143 -7.94 10.23 15.59
N GLU A 144 -8.95 9.82 14.84
CA GLU A 144 -10.21 9.26 15.31
C GLU A 144 -10.69 8.22 14.28
N GLU A 145 -10.67 6.92 14.64
CA GLU A 145 -11.67 6.02 14.05
C GLU A 145 -13.00 6.75 14.28
N PRO A 146 -13.76 7.15 13.25
CA PRO A 146 -15.08 7.71 13.48
C PRO A 146 -15.77 6.62 14.25
N ALA A 147 -16.03 6.88 15.54
CA ALA A 147 -16.49 5.92 16.53
C ALA A 147 -17.27 4.88 15.77
N TYR A 148 -16.67 3.70 15.58
CA TYR A 148 -17.34 2.59 14.92
C TYR A 148 -18.70 2.63 15.56
N THR A 149 -19.72 2.96 14.75
CA THR A 149 -21.07 2.95 15.26
C THR A 149 -21.18 1.52 15.71
N ALA A 150 -21.09 1.34 17.03
CA ALA A 150 -21.08 0.04 17.65
C ALA A 150 -22.22 -0.64 16.93
N LEU A 151 -21.92 -1.71 16.16
CA LEU A 151 -22.95 -2.49 15.48
C LEU A 151 -24.08 -2.50 16.48
N PRO A 152 -25.24 -1.88 16.16
CA PRO A 152 -26.17 -1.54 17.21
C PRO A 152 -26.39 -2.85 17.93
N SER A 153 -26.08 -2.87 19.23
CA SER A 153 -26.11 -4.08 20.03
C SER A 153 -27.57 -4.52 20.06
N THR A 154 -27.94 -5.20 18.98
CA THR A 154 -29.28 -5.60 18.57
C THR A 154 -29.32 -7.12 18.52
N ALA A 155 -28.33 -7.77 19.14
CA ALA A 155 -28.62 -8.87 20.04
C ALA A 155 -29.36 -8.32 21.27
N SER A 156 -30.49 -7.68 21.03
CA SER A 156 -31.41 -7.24 22.06
C SER A 156 -31.97 -8.51 22.72
N ASN A 157 -32.00 -8.53 24.05
CA ASN A 157 -32.59 -9.62 24.83
C ASN A 157 -34.07 -9.90 24.48
N VAL A 158 -34.70 -9.06 23.65
CA VAL A 158 -36.03 -9.29 23.04
C VAL A 158 -36.11 -10.65 22.36
N THR A 159 -35.09 -11.13 21.66
CA THR A 159 -35.12 -12.47 21.04
C THR A 159 -35.21 -13.57 22.10
N LEU A 160 -34.54 -13.38 23.24
CA LEU A 160 -34.54 -14.31 24.36
C LEU A 160 -35.88 -14.29 25.11
N TYR A 161 -36.47 -13.09 25.31
CA TYR A 161 -37.82 -12.95 25.86
C TYR A 161 -38.92 -13.47 24.93
N ALA A 162 -38.76 -13.32 23.60
CA ALA A 162 -39.68 -13.88 22.61
C ALA A 162 -39.65 -15.43 22.59
N LEU A 163 -38.45 -16.01 22.71
CA LEU A 163 -38.31 -17.46 22.87
C LEU A 163 -38.94 -17.97 24.16
N LEU A 164 -38.69 -17.30 25.30
CA LEU A 164 -39.31 -17.68 26.58
C LEU A 164 -40.85 -17.52 26.55
N GLY A 165 -41.36 -16.46 25.93
CA GLY A 165 -42.80 -16.24 25.77
C GLY A 165 -43.48 -17.30 24.90
N SER A 166 -42.88 -17.65 23.76
CA SER A 166 -43.42 -18.70 22.88
C SER A 166 -43.38 -20.08 23.51
N LEU A 167 -42.34 -20.38 24.32
CA LEU A 167 -42.26 -21.61 25.11
C LEU A 167 -43.37 -21.66 26.16
N ALA A 168 -43.62 -20.57 26.89
CA ALA A 168 -44.68 -20.52 27.90
C ALA A 168 -46.08 -20.70 27.28
N CYS A 169 -46.34 -20.06 26.14
CA CYS A 169 -47.61 -20.19 25.43
C CYS A 169 -47.86 -21.60 24.91
N SER A 170 -46.83 -22.26 24.35
CA SER A 170 -46.96 -23.65 23.86
C SER A 170 -47.19 -24.64 25.01
N LEU A 171 -46.56 -24.45 26.16
CA LEU A 171 -46.76 -25.27 27.35
C LEU A 171 -48.18 -25.08 27.96
N ALA A 172 -48.68 -23.84 27.99
CA ALA A 172 -50.04 -23.55 28.44
C ALA A 172 -51.11 -24.16 27.51
N LEU A 173 -50.91 -24.10 26.19
CA LEU A 173 -51.78 -24.77 25.21
C LEU A 173 -51.76 -26.28 25.38
N GLY A 174 -50.57 -26.88 25.55
CA GLY A 174 -50.40 -28.31 25.81
C GLY A 174 -51.15 -28.76 27.07
N LEU A 175 -50.98 -28.05 28.18
CA LEU A 175 -51.70 -28.33 29.43
C LEU A 175 -53.20 -28.15 29.31
N THR A 176 -53.66 -27.16 28.53
CA THR A 176 -55.10 -26.94 28.30
C THR A 176 -55.71 -28.07 27.48
N VAL A 177 -55.01 -28.56 26.45
CA VAL A 177 -55.45 -29.71 25.65
C VAL A 177 -55.43 -31.00 26.49
N LEU A 178 -54.39 -31.22 27.31
CA LEU A 178 -54.35 -32.36 28.22
C LEU A 178 -55.47 -32.31 29.25
N ARG A 179 -55.74 -31.15 29.85
CA ARG A 179 -56.86 -30.98 30.79
C ARG A 179 -58.22 -31.21 30.13
N ARG A 180 -58.37 -30.84 28.85
CA ARG A 180 -59.60 -31.15 28.09
C ARG A 180 -59.74 -32.65 27.80
N LYS A 181 -58.64 -33.34 27.48
CA LYS A 181 -58.66 -34.80 27.26
C LYS A 181 -58.85 -35.63 28.53
N LEU A 182 -58.43 -35.13 29.69
CA LEU A 182 -58.60 -35.79 30.99
C LEU A 182 -59.94 -35.47 31.68
N ARG A 183 -60.75 -34.56 31.11
CA ARG A 183 -62.09 -34.19 31.59
C ARG A 183 -63.21 -34.75 30.69
N VAL A 184 -62.86 -35.60 29.73
CA VAL A 184 -63.76 -36.53 29.02
C VAL A 184 -63.52 -37.91 29.62
#